data_AF-A0A963RRD5-F1
#
_entry.id   AF-A0A963RRD5-F1
#
_cell.length_a   1.000
_cell.length_b   1.000
_cell.length_c   1.000
_cell.angle_alpha   90.00
_cell.angle_beta   90.00
_cell.angle_gamma   90.00
#
_symmetry.space_group_name_H-M   'P 1'
#
loop_
_entity.id
_entity.type
_entity.pdbx_description
1 polymer ?
#
loop_
_entity_poly.entity_id
_entity_poly.type
_entity_poly.pdbx_seq_one_letter_code
_entity_poly.pdbx_strand_id
1 'polypeptide(L)' 'MSAELARQRYLRRHMEPGLPASPRSKAWRNVLVVPAYREAARWLERLQALPQNAGNTLVILVLNRPDSDPDDN' A
#
# COMPACT_ATOMS: atom_id res chain seq x y z
N MET A 1 10.70 0.77 -26.20
CA MET A 1 10.96 0.47 -24.77
C MET A 1 9.62 0.34 -24.07
N SER A 2 9.25 -0.87 -23.66
CA SER A 2 7.86 -1.19 -23.30
C SER A 2 7.46 -0.54 -21.97
N ALA A 3 6.23 -0.03 -21.92
CA ALA A 3 5.59 0.54 -20.73
C ALA A 3 5.68 -0.38 -19.49
N GLU A 4 5.77 -1.70 -19.71
CA GLU A 4 5.93 -2.70 -18.67
C GLU A 4 7.25 -2.56 -17.88
N LEU A 5 8.37 -2.23 -18.54
CA LEU A 5 9.64 -2.02 -17.85
C LEU A 5 9.63 -0.73 -17.01
N ALA A 6 9.00 0.33 -17.52
CA ALA A 6 8.80 1.56 -16.78
C ALA A 6 7.91 1.34 -15.54
N ARG A 7 6.81 0.57 -15.72
CA ARG A 7 5.92 0.16 -14.63
C ARG A 7 6.67 -0.64 -13.56
N GLN A 8 7.48 -1.62 -13.94
CA GLN A 8 8.25 -2.42 -12.98
C GLN A 8 9.26 -1.58 -12.19
N ARG A 9 9.96 -0.65 -12.84
CA ARG A 9 10.90 0.27 -12.15
C ARG A 9 10.18 1.19 -11.17
N TYR A 10 9.05 1.73 -11.58
CA TYR A 10 8.22 2.59 -10.73
C TYR A 10 7.73 1.82 -9.49
N LEU A 11 7.16 0.63 -9.69
CA LEU A 11 6.69 -0.22 -8.59
C LEU A 11 7.84 -0.62 -7.66
N ARG A 12 9.01 -1.01 -8.19
CA ARG A 12 10.19 -1.33 -7.36
C ARG A 12 10.68 -0.15 -6.52
N ARG A 13 10.53 1.08 -7.00
CA ARG A 13 11.01 2.28 -6.30
C ARG A 13 10.03 2.79 -5.24
N HIS A 14 8.73 2.61 -5.47
CA HIS A 14 7.68 3.28 -4.69
C HIS A 14 6.72 2.33 -3.95
N MET A 15 6.81 1.02 -4.17
CA MET A 15 6.04 0.06 -3.37
C MET A 15 6.77 -0.29 -2.09
N GLU A 16 6.04 -0.21 -0.98
CA GLU A 16 6.51 -0.79 0.28
C GLU A 16 6.62 -2.32 0.17
N PRO A 17 7.74 -2.91 0.61
CA PRO A 17 7.92 -4.36 0.63
C PRO A 17 6.99 -5.03 1.66
N GLY A 18 6.70 -6.31 1.47
CA GLY A 18 5.91 -7.11 2.42
C GLY A 18 4.40 -6.91 2.38
N LEU A 19 3.88 -6.09 1.45
CA LEU A 19 2.44 -5.98 1.22
C LEU A 19 1.91 -7.19 0.43
N PRO A 20 0.71 -7.70 0.76
CA PRO A 20 0.09 -8.76 -0.03
C PRO A 20 -0.23 -8.28 -1.45
N ALA A 21 -0.17 -9.20 -2.41
CA ALA A 21 -0.52 -8.88 -3.79
C ALA A 21 -1.99 -8.44 -3.87
N SER A 22 -2.26 -7.35 -4.58
CA SER A 22 -3.63 -6.88 -4.82
C SER A 22 -4.41 -7.92 -5.65
N PRO A 23 -5.60 -8.37 -5.21
CA PRO A 23 -6.39 -9.34 -5.96
C PRO A 23 -6.91 -8.71 -7.26
N ARG A 24 -6.52 -9.30 -8.40
CA ARG A 24 -6.77 -8.76 -9.75
C ARG A 24 -8.20 -8.96 -10.26
N SER A 25 -8.98 -9.87 -9.67
CA SER A 25 -10.25 -10.35 -10.21
C SER A 25 -11.49 -9.85 -9.45
N LYS A 26 -11.33 -8.96 -8.46
CA LYS A 26 -12.45 -8.51 -7.63
C LYS A 26 -12.95 -7.13 -8.06
N ALA A 27 -14.24 -7.05 -8.39
CA ALA A 27 -14.94 -5.77 -8.54
C ALA A 27 -15.23 -5.21 -7.13
N TRP A 28 -14.51 -4.16 -6.75
CA TRP A 28 -14.73 -3.46 -5.49
C TRP A 28 -15.99 -2.60 -5.58
N ARG A 29 -16.85 -2.64 -4.56
CA ARG A 29 -18.06 -1.80 -4.47
C ARG A 29 -17.78 -0.46 -3.78
N ASN A 30 -16.86 -0.46 -2.83
CA ASN A 30 -16.47 0.71 -2.06
C ASN A 30 -14.96 0.92 -2.15
N VAL A 31 -14.53 2.17 -2.05
CA VAL A 31 -13.12 2.55 -1.96
C VAL A 31 -12.95 3.47 -0.76
N LEU A 32 -11.99 3.16 0.10
CA LEU A 32 -11.56 4.02 1.20
C LEU A 32 -10.11 4.43 0.95
N VAL A 33 -9.86 5.73 0.86
CA VAL A 33 -8.50 6.29 0.76
C VAL A 33 -8.12 6.87 2.11
N VAL A 34 -7.05 6.35 2.71
CA VAL A 34 -6.56 6.80 4.02
C VAL A 34 -5.20 7.46 3.82
N PRO A 35 -5.08 8.78 4.00
CA PRO A 35 -3.78 9.43 4.09
C PRO A 35 -3.16 9.09 5.46
N ALA A 36 -1.96 8.50 5.43
CA ALA A 36 -1.19 8.17 6.61
C ALA A 36 0.11 8.98 6.58
N TYR A 37 0.14 10.06 7.37
CA TYR A 37 1.29 10.96 7.49
C TYR A 37 2.05 10.64 8.79
N ARG A 38 3.36 10.40 8.68
CA ARG A 38 4.23 10.03 9.82
C ARG A 38 3.76 8.82 10.64
N GLU A 39 2.93 7.94 10.08
CA GLU A 39 2.53 6.72 10.75
C GLU A 39 3.70 5.73 10.87
N ALA A 40 3.77 5.05 12.01
CA ALA A 40 4.82 4.08 12.26
C ALA A 40 4.60 2.82 11.40
N ALA A 41 5.70 2.27 10.84
CA ALA A 41 5.66 1.09 9.97
C ALA A 41 4.96 -0.12 10.61
N ARG A 42 4.99 -0.24 11.95
CA ARG A 42 4.25 -1.27 12.74
C ARG A 42 2.74 -1.30 12.47
N TRP A 43 2.16 -0.22 11.95
CA TRP A 43 0.75 -0.21 11.58
C TRP A 43 0.47 -1.09 10.35
N LEU A 44 1.45 -1.23 9.45
CA LEU A 44 1.37 -2.13 8.28
C LEU A 44 1.29 -3.61 8.72
N GLU A 45 1.98 -3.99 9.80
CA GLU A 45 1.90 -5.33 10.37
C GLU A 45 0.47 -5.66 10.84
N ARG A 46 -0.24 -4.67 11.39
CA ARG A 46 -1.65 -4.85 11.79
C ARG A 46 -2.56 -5.04 10.58
N LEU A 47 -2.25 -4.44 9.43
CA LEU A 47 -2.98 -4.66 8.19
C LEU A 47 -2.80 -6.08 7.65
N GLN A 48 -1.61 -6.67 7.81
CA GLN A 48 -1.36 -8.05 7.42
C GLN A 48 -2.18 -9.05 8.26
N ALA A 49 -2.46 -8.71 9.52
CA ALA A 49 -3.30 -9.51 10.41
C ALA A 49 -4.81 -9.40 10.12
N LEU A 50 -5.24 -8.49 9.24
CA LEU A 50 -6.65 -8.39 8.89
C LEU A 50 -7.10 -9.64 8.11
N PRO A 51 -8.32 -10.16 8.39
CA PRO A 51 -8.83 -11.31 7.67
C PRO A 51 -8.97 -10.99 6.18
N GLN A 52 -8.13 -11.62 5.38
CA GLN A 52 -8.26 -11.60 3.94
C GLN A 52 -9.56 -12.32 3.57
N ASN A 53 -10.38 -11.71 2.71
CA ASN A 53 -11.53 -12.30 2.00
C ASN A 53 -12.97 -11.99 2.46
N ALA A 54 -13.23 -11.12 3.44
CA ALA A 54 -14.63 -10.85 3.84
C ALA A 54 -15.31 -9.63 3.17
N GLY A 55 -14.59 -8.73 2.48
CA GLY A 55 -15.13 -7.41 2.11
C GLY A 55 -15.18 -7.09 0.62
N ASN A 56 -16.12 -6.23 0.21
CA ASN A 56 -16.18 -5.61 -1.14
C ASN A 56 -15.57 -4.20 -1.16
N THR A 57 -14.72 -3.88 -0.18
CA THR A 57 -14.09 -2.56 -0.02
C THR A 57 -12.61 -2.65 -0.34
N LEU A 58 -12.14 -1.80 -1.26
CA LEU A 58 -10.72 -1.55 -1.49
C LEU A 58 -10.26 -0.47 -0.50
N VAL A 59 -9.22 -0.76 0.27
CA VAL A 59 -8.55 0.25 1.12
C VAL A 59 -7.24 0.62 0.47
N ILE A 60 -7.05 1.91 0.17
CA ILE A 60 -5.82 2.48 -0.37
C ILE A 60 -5.19 3.31 0.74
N LEU A 61 -4.06 2.84 1.26
CA LEU A 61 -3.24 3.60 2.20
C LEU A 61 -2.23 4.43 1.44
N VAL A 62 -2.27 5.75 1.64
CA VAL A 62 -1.30 6.68 1.07
C VAL A 62 -0.31 7.03 2.17
N LEU A 63 0.83 6.35 2.18
CA LEU A 63 1.94 6.65 3.07
C LEU A 63 2.62 7.92 2.57
N ASN A 64 2.49 9.00 3.33
CA ASN A 64 3.21 10.23 3.08
C ASN A 64 4.33 10.33 4.12
N ARG A 65 5.50 9.82 3.75
CA ARG A 65 6.73 9.98 4.52
C ARG A 65 7.73 10.76 3.67
N PRO A 66 7.91 12.07 3.89
CA PRO A 66 8.92 12.82 3.18
C PRO A 66 10.30 12.28 3.56
N ASP A 67 11.18 12.05 2.57
CA ASP A 67 12.57 11.57 2.75
C ASP A 67 13.40 12.44 3.71
N SER A 68 12.91 13.65 4.03
CA SER A 68 13.54 14.65 4.88
C SER A 68 13.29 14.47 6.38
N ASP A 69 12.36 13.60 6.79
CA ASP A 69 12.02 13.37 8.20
C ASP A 69 12.67 12.08 8.73
N PRO A 70 13.58 12.16 9.71
CA PRO A 70 14.19 10.97 10.32
C PRO A 70 13.16 10.18 11.15
N ASP A 71 13.41 8.88 11.28
CA ASP A 71 12.64 7.99 12.17
C ASP A 71 12.82 8.41 13.64
N ASP A 72 11.77 9.00 14.23
CA ASP A 72 11.67 9.12 15.69
C ASP A 72 11.36 7.73 16.26
N ASN A 73 12.36 7.16 16.94
CA ASN A 73 12.38 5.83 17.54
C ASN A 73 11.48 5.73 18.78
#